data_AF-A0AAW0FYT8-F1
#
_entry.id   AF-A0AAW0FYT8-F1
#
_cell.length_a   1.000
_cell.length_b   1.000
_cell.length_c   1.000
_cell.angle_alpha   90.00
_cell.angle_beta   90.00
_cell.angle_gamma   90.00
#
_symmetry.space_group_name_H-M   'P 1'
#
loop_
_entity.id
_entity.type
_entity.pdbx_description
1 polymer ?
#
loop_
_entity_poly.entity_id
_entity_poly.type
_entity_poly.pdbx_seq_one_letter_code
_entity_poly.pdbx_strand_id
1 'polypeptide(L)'
;MMSMGASAVIASDVGSLDDNSPRNFGDSVSGWWLLINRWNPFSNARSVPAITEIQSRLAYVSSVNTLEEAKVARGCLYMQMPVHEYGTLQFSKFEEIQKKGYSAALQFLEKFDEEARLPSAFIGDRKAPLPGKSRGRSARRNSI
;
A
#
# COMPACT_ATOMS: atom_id res chain seq x y z
N MET A 1 -14.94 7.39 3.53
CA MET A 1 -14.16 8.65 3.39
C MET A 1 -14.61 9.46 2.18
N MET A 2 -14.60 8.90 0.97
CA MET A 2 -15.12 9.60 -0.22
C MET A 2 -16.61 9.98 -0.07
N SER A 3 -17.43 9.09 0.50
CA SER A 3 -18.84 9.36 0.85
C SER A 3 -19.03 10.49 1.86
N MET A 4 -17.98 10.86 2.60
CA MET A 4 -17.97 11.95 3.58
C MET A 4 -17.47 13.28 2.97
N GLY A 5 -17.24 13.34 1.66
CA GLY A 5 -16.87 14.56 0.94
C GLY A 5 -15.37 14.76 0.69
N ALA A 6 -14.52 13.77 0.98
CA ALA A 6 -13.10 13.83 0.61
C ALA A 6 -12.96 13.86 -0.92
N SER A 7 -12.18 14.80 -1.45
CA SER A 7 -11.88 14.91 -2.89
C SER A 7 -10.81 13.91 -3.34
N ALA A 8 -9.88 13.59 -2.44
CA ALA A 8 -8.84 12.58 -2.64
C ALA A 8 -8.52 11.91 -1.29
N VAL A 9 -8.10 10.64 -1.35
CA VAL A 9 -7.64 9.86 -0.20
C VAL A 9 -6.29 9.26 -0.56
N ILE A 10 -5.26 9.55 0.23
CA ILE A 10 -3.96 8.90 0.12
C ILE A 10 -3.97 7.68 1.04
N ALA A 11 -3.81 6.49 0.47
CA ALA A 11 -3.75 5.23 1.21
C ALA A 11 -2.30 4.72 1.21
N SER A 12 -1.67 4.73 2.38
CA SER A 12 -0.32 4.17 2.59
C SER A 12 -0.44 2.77 3.16
N ASP A 13 0.00 1.77 2.41
CA ASP A 13 -0.04 0.37 2.79
C ASP A 13 1.34 -0.15 3.18
N VAL A 14 1.43 -0.70 4.38
CA VAL A 14 2.63 -1.30 4.99
C VAL A 14 2.46 -2.81 5.21
N GLY A 15 1.38 -3.41 4.70
CA GLY A 15 1.08 -4.83 4.84
C GLY A 15 2.14 -5.74 4.24
N SER A 16 2.19 -6.98 4.71
CA SER A 16 3.05 -8.02 4.13
C SER A 16 2.61 -8.35 2.70
N LEU A 17 3.60 -8.62 1.84
CA LEU A 17 3.37 -9.24 0.55
C LEU A 17 3.26 -10.75 0.75
N ASP A 18 2.04 -11.24 0.93
CA ASP A 18 1.79 -12.67 1.10
C ASP A 18 1.69 -13.38 -0.26
N ASP A 19 2.44 -14.49 -0.40
CA ASP A 19 2.36 -15.36 -1.57
C ASP A 19 1.08 -16.20 -1.52
N ASN A 20 0.14 -15.82 -2.40
CA ASN A 20 -1.16 -16.47 -2.59
C ASN A 20 -1.18 -17.42 -3.78
N SER A 21 -0.02 -17.86 -4.28
CA SER A 21 0.04 -18.86 -5.36
C SER A 21 -0.71 -20.14 -4.96
N PRO A 22 -1.50 -20.74 -5.88
CA PRO A 22 -2.17 -22.00 -5.61
C PRO A 22 -1.13 -23.08 -5.29
N ARG A 23 -1.25 -23.70 -4.12
CA ARG A 23 -0.40 -24.83 -3.72
C ARG A 23 -1.18 -26.12 -3.86
N ASN A 24 -0.60 -27.10 -4.55
CA ASN A 24 -1.16 -28.44 -4.69
C ASN A 24 -0.42 -29.40 -3.74
N PHE A 25 -1.17 -29.97 -2.80
CA PHE A 25 -0.65 -30.92 -1.80
C PHE A 25 -1.07 -32.37 -2.06
N GLY A 26 -1.76 -32.63 -3.18
CA GLY A 26 -2.42 -33.91 -3.48
C GLY A 26 -3.74 -34.09 -2.72
N ASP A 27 -4.34 -35.28 -2.85
CA ASP A 27 -5.67 -35.57 -2.31
C ASP A 27 -5.71 -35.74 -0.79
N SER A 28 -4.57 -35.98 -0.14
CA SER A 28 -4.46 -36.07 1.32
C SER A 28 -3.04 -35.77 1.81
N VAL A 29 -2.92 -35.24 3.02
CA VAL A 29 -1.62 -34.93 3.67
C VAL A 29 -1.50 -35.73 4.96
N SER A 30 -0.49 -36.60 5.04
CA SER A 30 -0.20 -37.39 6.25
C SER A 30 0.71 -36.62 7.21
N GLY A 31 0.29 -36.47 8.47
CA GLY A 31 1.09 -35.83 9.51
C GLY A 31 2.40 -36.57 9.81
N TRP A 32 2.39 -37.91 9.78
CA TRP A 32 3.60 -38.72 9.94
C TRP A 32 4.59 -38.50 8.79
N TRP A 33 4.09 -38.38 7.56
CA TRP A 33 4.91 -38.05 6.40
C TRP A 33 5.54 -36.65 6.53
N LEU A 34 4.78 -35.65 7.01
CA LEU A 34 5.31 -34.31 7.26
C LEU A 34 6.39 -34.31 8.35
N LEU A 35 6.20 -35.07 9.43
CA LEU A 35 7.17 -35.17 10.52
C LEU A 35 8.50 -35.79 10.05
N ILE A 36 8.44 -36.89 9.31
CA ILE A 36 9.64 -37.54 8.76
C ILE A 36 10.34 -36.60 7.76
N ASN A 37 9.57 -35.97 6.86
CA ASN A 37 10.13 -35.09 5.86
C ASN A 37 10.63 -33.75 6.40
N ARG A 38 10.22 -33.33 7.60
CA ARG A 38 10.78 -32.15 8.28
C ARG A 38 12.30 -32.30 8.49
N TRP A 39 12.79 -33.54 8.60
CA TRP A 39 14.20 -33.88 8.81
C TRP A 39 14.93 -34.21 7.50
N ASN A 40 14.22 -34.26 6.37
CA ASN A 40 14.79 -34.56 5.06
C ASN A 40 15.04 -33.26 4.27
N PRO A 41 16.30 -32.86 4.04
CA PRO A 41 16.64 -31.63 3.32
C PRO A 41 16.26 -31.65 1.83
N PHE A 42 15.95 -32.83 1.26
CA PHE A 42 15.54 -32.99 -0.14
C PHE A 42 14.01 -33.08 -0.32
N SER A 43 13.24 -32.90 0.75
CA SER A 43 11.79 -33.06 0.69
C SER A 43 11.05 -31.77 0.36
N ASN A 44 10.01 -31.91 -0.48
CA ASN A 44 9.04 -30.85 -0.78
C ASN A 44 8.03 -30.60 0.36
N ALA A 45 8.11 -31.31 1.48
CA ALA A 45 7.23 -31.10 2.65
C ALA A 45 7.30 -29.68 3.22
N ARG A 46 8.34 -28.91 2.89
CA ARG A 46 8.47 -27.49 3.23
C ARG A 46 7.42 -26.60 2.55
N SER A 47 6.73 -27.10 1.52
CA SER A 47 5.64 -26.38 0.84
C SER A 47 4.34 -26.32 1.65
N VAL A 48 4.14 -27.24 2.61
CA VAL A 48 2.93 -27.29 3.44
C VAL A 48 3.00 -26.23 4.54
N PRO A 49 2.07 -25.27 4.58
CA PRO A 49 2.09 -24.17 5.55
C PRO A 49 1.82 -24.67 6.97
N ALA A 50 2.36 -23.96 7.96
CA ALA A 50 2.07 -24.22 9.36
C ALA A 50 0.64 -23.79 9.73
N ILE A 51 0.06 -24.34 10.80
CA ILE A 51 -1.30 -23.96 11.23
C ILE A 51 -1.43 -22.47 11.54
N THR A 52 -0.38 -21.85 12.08
CA THR A 52 -0.34 -20.40 12.35
C THR A 52 -0.37 -19.58 11.06
N GLU A 53 0.28 -20.06 10.00
CA GLU A 53 0.26 -19.43 8.68
C GLU A 53 -1.12 -19.56 8.03
N ILE A 54 -1.75 -20.74 8.13
CA ILE A 54 -3.13 -20.97 7.65
C ILE A 54 -4.10 -20.03 8.36
N GLN A 55 -4.02 -19.94 9.69
CA GLN A 55 -4.87 -19.06 10.48
C GLN A 55 -4.68 -17.58 10.11
N SER A 56 -3.42 -17.15 9.94
CA SER A 56 -3.13 -15.79 9.47
C SER A 56 -3.77 -15.51 8.12
N ARG A 57 -3.57 -16.40 7.14
CA ARG A 57 -4.17 -16.25 5.79
C ARG A 57 -5.70 -16.20 5.84
N LEU A 58 -6.34 -17.04 6.65
CA LEU A 58 -7.80 -17.04 6.84
C LEU A 58 -8.30 -15.75 7.49
N ALA A 59 -7.54 -15.14 8.39
CA ALA A 59 -7.92 -13.88 9.01
C ALA A 59 -7.88 -12.71 8.01
N TYR A 60 -6.96 -12.74 7.03
CA TYR A 60 -6.82 -11.67 6.04
C TYR A 60 -7.61 -11.89 4.74
N VAL A 61 -8.08 -13.12 4.46
CA VAL A 61 -8.72 -13.46 3.18
C VAL A 61 -9.90 -12.56 2.82
N SER A 62 -10.70 -12.14 3.81
CA SER A 62 -11.85 -11.25 3.60
C SER A 62 -11.42 -9.83 3.22
N SER A 63 -10.27 -9.40 3.70
CA SER A 63 -9.76 -8.03 3.51
C SER A 63 -9.05 -7.84 2.17
N VAL A 64 -8.63 -8.95 1.52
CA VAL A 64 -7.94 -8.90 0.21
C VAL A 64 -8.82 -8.24 -0.85
N ASN A 65 -10.09 -8.64 -0.96
CA ASN A 65 -11.01 -8.05 -1.94
C ASN A 65 -11.23 -6.56 -1.69
N THR A 66 -11.45 -6.17 -0.43
CA THR A 66 -11.60 -4.76 -0.03
C THR A 66 -10.36 -3.94 -0.35
N LEU A 67 -9.16 -4.51 -0.17
CA LEU A 67 -7.90 -3.86 -0.51
C LEU A 67 -7.76 -3.67 -2.03
N GLU A 68 -8.06 -4.69 -2.83
CA GLU A 68 -8.04 -4.58 -4.30
C GLU A 68 -9.05 -3.55 -4.82
N GLU A 69 -10.25 -3.51 -4.24
CA GLU A 69 -11.25 -2.47 -4.53
C GLU A 69 -10.75 -1.07 -4.16
N ALA A 70 -10.08 -0.93 -3.01
CA ALA A 70 -9.51 0.35 -2.58
C ALA A 70 -8.40 0.85 -3.52
N LYS A 71 -7.54 -0.04 -4.03
CA LYS A 71 -6.46 0.29 -4.97
C LYS A 71 -6.98 0.92 -6.27
N VAL A 72 -8.14 0.47 -6.75
CA VAL A 72 -8.76 0.97 -8.00
C VAL A 72 -9.85 2.02 -7.77
N ALA A 73 -10.14 2.35 -6.52
CA ALA A 73 -11.18 3.31 -6.19
C ALA A 73 -10.85 4.72 -6.73
N ARG A 74 -11.84 5.36 -7.37
CA ARG A 74 -11.68 6.73 -7.88
C ARG A 74 -11.36 7.70 -6.74
N GLY A 75 -10.33 8.52 -6.93
CA GLY A 75 -9.84 9.47 -5.93
C GLY A 75 -8.99 8.82 -4.83
N CYS A 76 -8.74 7.51 -4.89
CA CYS A 76 -7.73 6.86 -4.05
C CYS A 76 -6.35 6.92 -4.72
N LEU A 77 -5.38 7.42 -3.97
CA LEU A 77 -3.96 7.44 -4.29
C LEU A 77 -3.27 6.41 -3.40
N TYR A 78 -3.22 5.17 -3.88
CA TYR A 78 -2.66 4.05 -3.15
C TYR A 78 -1.14 3.97 -3.33
N MET A 79 -0.42 3.83 -2.22
CA MET A 79 1.04 3.71 -2.17
C MET A 79 1.43 2.50 -1.31
N GLN A 80 2.11 1.53 -1.91
CA GLN A 80 2.70 0.42 -1.17
C GLN A 80 4.10 0.81 -0.69
N MET A 81 4.28 0.89 0.62
CA MET A 81 5.54 1.31 1.23
C MET A 81 6.57 0.18 1.20
N PRO A 82 7.83 0.44 0.82
CA PRO A 82 8.85 -0.60 0.70
C PRO A 82 9.47 -0.96 2.07
N VAL A 83 8.67 -1.47 3.00
CA VAL A 83 9.08 -1.78 4.39
C VAL A 83 8.96 -3.27 4.77
N HIS A 84 8.73 -4.14 3.78
CA HIS A 84 8.46 -5.57 4.02
C HIS A 84 9.65 -6.36 4.63
N GLU A 85 10.87 -5.82 4.56
CA GLU A 85 12.07 -6.45 5.13
C GLU A 85 12.24 -6.22 6.64
N TYR A 86 11.44 -5.33 7.24
CA TYR A 86 11.51 -5.01 8.66
C TYR A 86 10.47 -5.82 9.44
N GLY A 87 10.90 -6.40 10.57
CA GLY A 87 9.97 -7.05 11.48
C GLY A 87 9.05 -6.03 12.18
N THR A 88 7.81 -6.42 12.49
CA THR A 88 6.81 -5.57 13.15
C THR A 88 7.31 -4.92 14.45
N LEU A 89 8.20 -5.60 15.18
CA LEU A 89 8.74 -5.15 16.47
C LEU A 89 10.19 -4.65 16.38
N GLN A 90 10.69 -4.35 15.19
CA GLN A 90 12.09 -3.96 14.96
C GLN A 90 12.33 -2.45 15.17
N PHE A 91 12.00 -1.94 16.35
CA PHE A 91 12.09 -0.52 16.68
C PHE A 91 13.51 0.06 16.63
N SER A 92 14.54 -0.78 16.77
CA SER A 92 15.95 -0.36 16.66
C SER A 92 16.32 0.21 15.28
N LYS A 93 15.53 -0.10 14.24
CA LYS A 93 15.74 0.41 12.88
C LYS A 93 14.84 1.59 12.52
N PHE A 94 14.27 2.28 13.52
CA PHE A 94 13.32 3.36 13.29
C PHE A 94 13.81 4.43 12.31
N GLU A 95 15.03 4.94 12.49
CA GLU A 95 15.59 6.00 11.63
C GLU A 95 15.73 5.54 10.17
N GLU A 96 16.15 4.28 9.96
CA GLU A 96 16.27 3.66 8.64
C GLU A 96 14.91 3.54 7.96
N ILE A 97 13.91 2.99 8.68
CA ILE A 97 12.53 2.81 8.20
C ILE A 97 11.91 4.17 7.85
N GLN A 98 12.10 5.17 8.72
CA GLN A 98 11.59 6.53 8.50
C GLN A 98 12.19 7.14 7.23
N LYS A 99 13.52 7.07 7.06
CA LYS A 99 14.19 7.60 5.87
C LYS A 99 13.74 6.91 4.59
N LYS A 100 13.58 5.58 4.65
CA LYS A 100 13.11 4.78 3.52
C LYS A 100 11.67 5.13 3.13
N GLY A 101 10.78 5.22 4.12
CA GLY A 101 9.39 5.64 3.91
C GLY A 101 9.27 7.06 3.36
N TYR A 102 10.05 8.01 3.88
CA TYR A 102 10.08 9.38 3.39
C TYR A 102 10.51 9.46 1.92
N SER A 103 11.61 8.78 1.57
CA SER A 103 12.13 8.78 0.20
C SER A 103 11.15 8.15 -0.79
N ALA A 104 10.50 7.04 -0.39
CA ALA A 104 9.48 6.39 -1.21
C ALA A 104 8.23 7.27 -1.39
N ALA A 105 7.76 7.92 -0.31
CA ALA A 105 6.59 8.80 -0.37
C ALA A 105 6.81 9.98 -1.33
N LEU A 106 8.01 10.59 -1.33
CA LEU A 106 8.33 11.65 -2.30
C LEU A 106 8.25 11.17 -3.75
N GLN A 107 8.80 9.99 -4.05
CA GLN A 107 8.74 9.40 -5.39
C GLN A 107 7.30 9.09 -5.82
N PHE A 108 6.46 8.58 -4.91
CA PHE A 108 5.04 8.36 -5.20
C PHE A 108 4.30 9.66 -5.48
N LEU A 109 4.56 10.71 -4.69
CA LEU A 109 3.93 12.02 -4.89
C LEU A 109 4.35 12.64 -6.21
N GLU A 110 5.64 12.59 -6.56
CA GLU A 110 6.15 13.05 -7.86
C GLU A 110 5.46 12.32 -9.01
N LYS A 111 5.37 10.98 -8.94
CA LYS A 111 4.65 10.18 -9.93
C LYS A 111 3.17 10.55 -10.04
N PHE A 112 2.49 10.80 -8.92
CA PHE A 112 1.09 11.23 -8.96
C PHE A 112 0.92 12.64 -9.52
N ASP A 113 1.92 13.52 -9.37
CA ASP A 113 1.91 14.85 -9.97
C ASP A 113 2.07 14.77 -11.49
N GLU A 114 3.03 13.94 -11.95
CA GLU A 114 3.24 13.64 -13.38
C GLU A 114 1.97 13.04 -14.03
N GLU A 115 1.27 12.16 -13.32
CA GLU A 115 -0.01 11.59 -13.75
C GLU A 115 -1.19 12.58 -13.63
N ALA A 116 -0.96 13.82 -13.14
CA ALA A 116 -1.97 14.83 -12.85
C ALA A 116 -3.10 14.34 -11.93
N ARG A 117 -2.77 13.43 -11.01
CA ARG A 117 -3.70 12.81 -10.05
C ARG A 117 -3.70 13.49 -8.69
N LEU A 118 -2.69 14.30 -8.39
CA LEU A 118 -2.65 15.06 -7.14
C LEU A 118 -3.81 16.05 -7.06
N PRO A 119 -4.48 16.17 -5.90
CA PRO A 119 -5.52 17.15 -5.70
C PRO A 119 -4.93 18.57 -5.76
N SER A 120 -5.69 19.53 -6.32
CA SER A 120 -5.29 20.93 -6.33
C SER A 120 -5.12 21.45 -4.90
N ALA A 121 -4.04 22.19 -4.64
CA ALA A 121 -3.76 22.80 -3.32
C ALA A 121 -4.87 23.76 -2.84
N PHE A 122 -5.72 24.23 -3.76
CA PHE A 122 -6.88 25.06 -3.46
C PHE A 122 -8.18 24.26 -3.57
N ILE A 123 -9.01 24.32 -2.52
CA ILE A 123 -10.37 23.81 -2.52
C ILE A 123 -11.19 24.67 -3.49
N GLY A 124 -11.50 24.15 -4.69
CA GLY A 124 -12.48 24.76 -5.60
C GLY A 124 -12.01 25.05 -7.03
N ASP A 125 -10.72 25.04 -7.34
CA ASP A 125 -10.22 25.37 -8.68
C ASP A 125 -9.77 24.14 -9.47
N ARG A 126 -10.73 23.40 -10.05
CA ARG A 126 -10.46 22.69 -11.32
C ARG A 126 -10.51 23.71 -12.45
N LYS A 127 -9.45 24.51 -12.61
CA LYS A 127 -9.14 25.13 -13.89
C LYS A 127 -7.96 24.38 -14.49
N ALA A 128 -8.21 23.73 -15.63
CA ALA A 128 -7.18 23.23 -16.52
C ALA A 128 -6.09 24.30 -16.70
N PRO A 129 -4.81 23.92 -16.87
CA PRO A 129 -3.72 24.87 -16.95
C PRO A 129 -3.97 25.82 -18.14
N LEU A 130 -4.31 27.07 -17.84
CA LEU A 130 -4.43 28.12 -18.84
C LEU A 130 -3.02 28.51 -19.30
N PRO A 131 -2.76 28.64 -20.62
CA PRO A 131 -1.47 29.09 -21.10
C PRO A 131 -1.24 30.52 -20.62
N GLY A 132 -0.06 30.78 -20.08
CA GLY A 132 0.22 32.00 -19.33
C GLY A 132 -0.06 33.28 -20.08
N LYS A 133 -0.50 34.32 -19.34
CA LYS A 133 0.05 35.69 -19.43
C LYS A 133 -0.60 36.67 -18.44
N SER A 134 0.26 37.62 -18.06
CA SER A 134 0.01 39.01 -17.68
C SER A 134 -0.23 39.33 -16.20
N ARG A 135 0.76 40.05 -15.65
CA ARG A 135 0.76 40.75 -14.36
C ARG A 135 -0.42 41.73 -14.28
N GLY A 136 -1.33 41.50 -13.34
CA GLY A 136 -2.42 42.43 -12.98
C GLY A 136 -2.12 43.18 -11.68
N ARG A 137 -2.35 44.50 -11.71
CA ARG A 137 -2.02 45.51 -10.67
C ARG A 137 -2.64 45.24 -9.28
N SER A 138 -1.86 45.54 -8.25
CA SER A 138 -2.28 45.58 -6.83
C SER A 138 -3.37 46.63 -6.58
N ALA A 139 -4.49 46.19 -5.99
CA ALA A 139 -5.58 47.07 -5.56
C ALA A 139 -5.23 47.69 -4.19
N ARG A 140 -5.13 49.03 -4.15
CA ARG A 140 -4.99 49.82 -2.92
C ARG A 140 -6.32 49.77 -2.15
N ARG A 141 -6.30 49.29 -0.91
CA ARG A 141 -7.42 49.45 0.03
C ARG A 141 -7.36 50.85 0.63
N ASN A 142 -8.40 51.65 0.42
CA ASN A 142 -8.65 52.80 1.28
C ASN A 142 -9.46 52.31 2.49
N SER A 143 -8.96 52.66 3.67
CA SER A 143 -9.62 52.52 4.97
C SER A 143 -10.80 53.49 5.10
N ILE A 144 -11.86 53.03 5.77
CA ILE A 144 -12.74 53.83 6.63
C ILE A 144 -12.79 53.10 7.97
#